data_AF-S5NNV8-F1
#
_entry.id   AF-S5NNV8-F1
#
_cell.length_a   1.000
_cell.length_b   1.000
_cell.length_c   1.000
_cell.angle_alpha   90.00
_cell.angle_beta   90.00
_cell.angle_gamma   90.00
#
_symmetry.space_group_name_H-M   'P 1'
#
loop_
_entity.id
_entity.type
_entity.pdbx_description
1 polymer ?
#
loop_
_entity_poly.entity_id
_entity_poly.type
_entity_poly.pdbx_seq_one_letter_code
_entity_poly.pdbx_strand_id
1 'polypeptide(L)'
;MIQIKSTAFKETALLVLVLFLSGCAATLPPTIVKKTAPPAEAPERKVCSGQKGTVFLIASSSQYDEHVIPEIETAFSRQCYAVDKRYLDQKPTRLGYVNTDEKRAKTLINALSDRNVHYLWFVRGGSGALNLYPCPACKPATYFSLNAENPHRLQ
;
A
#
# COMPACT_ATOMS: atom_id res chain seq x y z
N MET A 1 32.72 -6.65 -43.31
CA MET A 1 31.63 -5.81 -43.84
C MET A 1 30.36 -6.66 -43.84
N ILE A 2 29.50 -6.49 -42.84
CA ILE A 2 28.19 -7.14 -42.73
C ILE A 2 27.22 -6.04 -42.30
N GLN A 3 26.28 -5.70 -43.19
CA GLN A 3 25.22 -4.72 -42.95
C GLN A 3 23.96 -5.46 -42.51
N ILE A 4 23.54 -5.27 -41.26
CA ILE A 4 22.28 -5.78 -40.73
C ILE A 4 21.21 -4.71 -41.00
N LYS A 5 20.26 -5.01 -41.88
CA LYS A 5 19.11 -4.17 -42.20
C LYS A 5 18.18 -4.07 -40.99
N SER A 6 18.03 -2.88 -40.41
CA SER A 6 17.05 -2.58 -39.37
C SER A 6 15.75 -2.03 -39.98
N THR A 7 14.82 -2.92 -40.32
CA THR A 7 13.49 -2.54 -40.83
C THR A 7 12.38 -3.23 -40.05
N ALA A 8 12.34 -3.01 -38.73
CA ALA A 8 11.25 -3.50 -37.86
C ALA A 8 11.04 -2.67 -36.58
N PHE A 9 11.42 -1.39 -36.54
CA PHE A 9 11.34 -0.58 -35.32
C PHE A 9 10.58 0.76 -35.46
N LYS A 10 9.96 1.03 -36.60
CA LYS A 10 9.29 2.32 -36.85
C LYS A 10 7.76 2.32 -36.77
N GLU A 11 7.10 1.16 -36.79
CA GLU A 11 5.62 1.14 -36.78
C GLU A 11 5.01 1.09 -35.37
N THR A 12 5.69 0.50 -34.38
CA THR A 12 5.17 0.42 -33.00
C THR A 12 5.30 1.73 -32.22
N ALA A 13 6.25 2.60 -32.57
CA ALA A 13 6.40 3.91 -31.93
C ALA A 13 5.29 4.90 -32.36
N LEU A 14 4.75 4.75 -33.57
CA LEU A 14 3.68 5.63 -34.08
C LEU A 14 2.33 5.32 -33.42
N LEU A 15 2.03 4.05 -33.14
CA LEU A 15 0.78 3.63 -32.48
C LEU A 15 0.69 4.08 -31.02
N VAL A 16 1.83 4.17 -30.31
CA VAL A 16 1.87 4.67 -28.92
C VAL A 16 1.69 6.19 -28.86
N LEU A 17 2.16 6.94 -29.87
CA LEU A 17 2.03 8.41 -29.90
C LEU A 17 0.62 8.89 -30.27
N VAL A 18 -0.14 8.10 -31.05
CA VAL A 18 -1.51 8.46 -31.50
C VAL A 18 -2.56 8.26 -30.39
N LEU A 19 -2.28 7.41 -29.38
CA LEU A 19 -3.18 7.23 -28.22
C LEU A 19 -3.16 8.39 -27.22
N PHE A 20 -2.18 9.31 -27.30
CA PHE A 20 -2.05 10.45 -26.39
C PHE A 20 -2.61 11.79 -26.93
N LEU A 21 -3.17 11.81 -28.15
CA LEU A 21 -3.67 13.05 -28.78
C LEU A 21 -5.18 13.06 -29.08
N SER A 22 -5.92 12.00 -28.74
CA SER A 22 -7.40 11.97 -28.90
C SER A 22 -8.13 12.52 -27.66
N GLY A 23 -7.73 13.71 -27.22
CA GLY A 23 -8.26 14.32 -26.01
C GLY A 23 -8.39 15.82 -26.10
N CYS A 24 -9.04 16.36 -27.14
CA CYS A 24 -9.73 17.66 -27.08
C CYS A 24 -10.58 17.93 -28.33
N ALA A 25 -11.78 18.48 -28.08
CA ALA A 25 -12.65 19.23 -28.99
C ALA A 25 -13.51 18.46 -30.00
N ALA A 26 -14.73 18.10 -29.58
CA ALA A 26 -15.96 18.65 -30.16
C ALA A 26 -17.19 18.21 -29.34
N THR A 27 -17.72 19.10 -28.50
CA THR A 27 -19.14 18.99 -28.11
C THR A 27 -19.75 20.38 -27.95
N LEU A 28 -20.74 20.64 -28.81
CA LEU A 28 -21.76 21.66 -28.72
C LEU A 28 -22.36 21.74 -27.29
N PRO A 29 -22.94 22.88 -26.89
CA PRO A 29 -23.42 23.07 -25.52
C PRO A 29 -24.59 22.13 -25.23
N PRO A 30 -24.50 21.23 -24.21
CA PRO A 30 -25.71 20.63 -23.67
C PRO A 30 -26.37 21.65 -22.76
N THR A 31 -27.61 21.97 -23.12
CA THR A 31 -28.66 22.58 -22.33
C THR A 31 -28.53 22.20 -20.85
N ILE A 32 -28.64 23.20 -19.96
CA ILE A 32 -28.79 23.00 -18.52
C ILE A 32 -30.05 22.17 -18.28
N VAL A 33 -29.89 20.85 -18.24
CA VAL A 33 -30.79 19.96 -17.53
C VAL A 33 -30.14 19.77 -16.18
N LYS A 34 -30.72 20.40 -15.16
CA LYS A 34 -30.40 20.19 -13.75
C LYS A 34 -30.62 18.72 -13.43
N LYS A 35 -29.62 17.88 -13.71
CA LYS A 35 -29.55 16.52 -13.20
C LYS A 35 -29.17 16.67 -11.73
N THR A 36 -30.20 16.76 -10.89
CA THR A 36 -30.05 16.55 -9.45
C THR A 36 -29.30 15.24 -9.28
N ALA A 37 -28.03 15.32 -8.85
CA ALA A 37 -27.30 14.15 -8.40
C ALA A 37 -28.17 13.47 -7.34
N PRO A 38 -28.31 12.13 -7.35
CA PRO A 38 -28.92 11.43 -6.24
C PRO A 38 -28.23 11.89 -4.95
N PRO A 39 -28.96 12.11 -3.84
CA PRO A 39 -28.33 12.43 -2.58
C PRO A 39 -27.27 11.36 -2.33
N ALA A 40 -26.05 11.78 -1.94
CA ALA A 40 -25.03 10.85 -1.49
C ALA A 40 -25.68 9.93 -0.45
N GLU A 41 -25.94 8.67 -0.82
CA GLU A 41 -26.64 7.72 0.02
C GLU A 41 -25.88 7.69 1.34
N ALA A 42 -26.55 8.10 2.41
CA ALA A 42 -26.00 8.00 3.74
C ALA A 42 -25.60 6.53 3.93
N PRO A 43 -24.33 6.21 4.25
CA PRO A 43 -23.86 4.85 4.25
C PRO A 43 -24.72 4.04 5.24
N GLU A 44 -25.45 3.06 4.71
CA GLU A 44 -26.34 2.22 5.51
C GLU A 44 -25.57 1.62 6.68
N ARG A 45 -25.95 2.02 7.89
CA ARG A 45 -25.41 1.43 9.12
C ARG A 45 -26.00 0.04 9.27
N LYS A 46 -25.17 -0.98 9.06
CA LYS A 46 -25.54 -2.36 9.36
C LYS A 46 -25.72 -2.49 10.88
N VAL A 47 -26.88 -2.97 11.32
CA VAL A 47 -27.09 -3.32 12.74
C VAL A 47 -26.30 -4.59 13.03
N CYS A 48 -25.32 -4.50 13.93
CA CYS A 48 -24.44 -5.60 14.28
C CYS A 48 -25.07 -6.43 15.42
N SER A 49 -25.33 -7.72 15.17
CA SER A 49 -25.70 -8.68 16.22
C SER A 49 -24.48 -9.16 17.05
N GLY A 50 -23.27 -8.79 16.62
CA GLY A 50 -21.99 -9.13 17.23
C GLY A 50 -20.82 -8.60 16.39
N GLN A 51 -19.59 -8.78 16.89
CA GLN A 51 -18.37 -8.44 16.14
C GLN A 51 -17.95 -9.61 15.26
N LYS A 52 -17.65 -9.36 13.98
CA LYS A 52 -17.14 -10.34 13.01
C LYS A 52 -15.68 -10.71 13.26
N GLY A 53 -14.94 -9.83 13.94
CA GLY A 53 -13.52 -9.98 14.23
C GLY A 53 -12.88 -8.64 14.55
N THR A 54 -11.57 -8.66 14.76
CA THR A 54 -10.78 -7.49 15.10
C THR A 54 -9.77 -7.20 13.99
N VAL A 55 -9.80 -5.96 13.49
CA VAL A 55 -8.79 -5.43 12.56
C VAL A 55 -7.72 -4.70 13.37
N PHE A 56 -6.48 -5.14 13.25
CA PHE A 56 -5.34 -4.53 13.91
C PHE A 56 -4.73 -3.48 12.99
N LEU A 57 -4.62 -2.24 13.45
CA LEU A 57 -3.99 -1.17 12.69
C LEU A 57 -2.49 -1.16 12.97
N ILE A 58 -1.70 -0.99 11.91
CA ILE A 58 -0.24 -0.84 11.96
C ILE A 58 0.21 0.31 11.06
N ALA A 59 1.31 0.94 11.44
CA ALA A 59 2.05 1.84 10.58
C ALA A 59 3.51 1.42 10.50
N SER A 60 4.00 1.21 9.28
CA SER A 60 5.37 0.73 9.01
C SER A 60 6.12 1.56 7.97
N SER A 61 5.53 2.65 7.46
CA SER A 61 6.07 3.47 6.37
C SER A 61 6.11 4.95 6.75
N SER A 62 5.48 5.83 5.95
CA SER A 62 5.37 7.25 6.22
C SER A 62 4.49 7.55 7.44
N GLN A 63 4.76 8.68 8.09
CA GLN A 63 3.92 9.19 9.16
C GLN A 63 2.48 9.41 8.68
N TYR A 64 1.50 9.11 9.51
CA TYR A 64 0.08 9.28 9.21
C TYR A 64 -0.50 10.44 10.02
N ASP A 65 -1.60 10.99 9.52
CA ASP A 65 -2.40 11.97 10.25
C ASP A 65 -3.30 11.23 11.25
N GLU A 66 -3.18 11.54 12.54
CA GLU A 66 -3.96 10.89 13.60
C GLU A 66 -5.47 11.12 13.43
N HIS A 67 -5.89 12.19 12.73
CA HIS A 67 -7.29 12.48 12.47
C HIS A 67 -7.99 11.44 11.58
N VAL A 68 -7.24 10.63 10.82
CA VAL A 68 -7.83 9.57 9.98
C VAL A 68 -8.22 8.33 10.79
N ILE A 69 -7.67 8.15 11.99
CA ILE A 69 -7.89 6.94 12.80
C ILE A 69 -9.37 6.78 13.20
N PRO A 70 -10.08 7.81 13.70
CA PRO A 70 -11.52 7.71 13.97
C PRO A 70 -12.37 7.40 12.73
N GLU A 71 -11.95 7.86 11.55
CA GLU A 71 -12.64 7.57 10.29
C GLU A 71 -12.50 6.10 9.91
N ILE A 72 -11.29 5.55 10.04
CA ILE A 72 -11.02 4.12 9.85
C ILE A 72 -11.83 3.28 10.85
N GLU A 73 -11.84 3.68 12.13
CA GLU A 73 -12.64 3.01 13.16
C GLU A 73 -14.13 3.01 12.80
N THR A 74 -14.65 4.15 12.36
CA THR A 74 -16.04 4.29 11.93
C THR A 74 -16.34 3.41 10.72
N ALA A 75 -15.44 3.34 9.74
CA ALA A 75 -15.61 2.53 8.53
C ALA A 75 -15.69 1.04 8.87
N PHE A 76 -14.80 0.53 9.72
CA PHE A 76 -14.81 -0.87 10.16
C PHE A 76 -15.98 -1.18 11.10
N SER A 77 -16.33 -0.25 11.99
CA SER A 77 -17.48 -0.39 12.89
C SER A 77 -18.79 -0.55 12.13
N ARG A 78 -19.00 0.22 11.04
CA ARG A 78 -20.17 0.06 10.15
C ARG A 78 -20.26 -1.33 9.52
N GLN A 79 -19.14 -2.04 9.42
CA GLN A 79 -19.05 -3.40 8.90
C GLN A 79 -19.02 -4.48 9.99
N CYS A 80 -19.23 -4.10 11.25
CA CYS A 80 -19.21 -4.96 12.43
C CYS A 80 -17.84 -5.56 12.73
N TYR A 81 -16.76 -4.80 12.49
CA TYR A 81 -15.41 -5.14 12.95
C TYR A 81 -15.01 -4.24 14.12
N ALA A 82 -14.36 -4.84 15.11
CA ALA A 82 -13.61 -4.11 16.12
C ALA A 82 -12.27 -3.66 15.54
N VAL A 83 -11.72 -2.57 16.07
CA VAL A 83 -10.43 -2.04 15.65
C VAL A 83 -9.50 -1.99 16.85
N ASP A 84 -8.32 -2.58 16.71
CA ASP A 84 -7.27 -2.57 17.73
C ASP A 84 -6.07 -1.77 17.22
N LYS A 85 -5.57 -0.86 18.04
CA LYS A 85 -4.55 0.13 17.68
C LYS A 85 -3.21 -0.15 18.34
N ARG A 86 -3.00 -1.32 18.96
CA ARG A 86 -1.78 -1.62 19.74
C ARG A 86 -0.47 -1.54 18.96
N TYR A 87 -0.52 -1.68 17.63
CA TYR A 87 0.65 -1.54 16.75
C TYR A 87 0.75 -0.15 16.10
N LEU A 88 -0.10 0.79 16.52
CA LEU A 88 0.06 2.21 16.22
C LEU A 88 0.91 2.86 17.31
N ASP A 89 2.12 3.20 16.93
CA ASP A 89 3.04 4.01 17.71
C ASP A 89 3.76 4.87 16.68
N GLN A 90 3.63 6.19 16.81
CA GLN A 90 4.21 7.15 15.89
C GLN A 90 5.13 8.12 16.64
N LYS A 91 6.40 8.12 16.23
CA LYS A 91 7.39 9.15 16.55
C LYS A 91 8.03 9.58 15.24
N PRO A 92 7.48 10.63 14.58
CA PRO A 92 7.89 11.00 13.25
C PRO A 92 9.38 11.31 13.18
N THR A 93 10.06 10.72 12.19
CA THR A 93 11.46 11.03 11.92
C THR A 93 11.57 12.29 11.05
N ARG A 94 12.78 12.87 10.97
CA ARG A 94 13.06 13.98 10.05
C ARG A 94 12.77 13.66 8.57
N LEU A 95 12.75 12.38 8.21
CA LEU A 95 12.45 11.90 6.86
C LEU A 95 10.95 11.64 6.63
N GLY A 96 10.11 11.92 7.63
CA GLY A 96 8.67 11.72 7.55
C GLY A 96 8.20 10.27 7.71
N TYR A 97 9.00 9.40 8.35
CA TYR A 97 8.60 8.03 8.69
C TYR A 97 7.99 7.96 10.09
N VAL A 98 7.09 6.99 10.30
CA VAL A 98 6.36 6.83 11.56
C VAL A 98 7.25 6.47 12.77
N ASN A 99 8.48 6.01 12.54
CA ASN A 99 9.46 5.64 13.57
C ASN A 99 10.84 5.35 12.92
N THR A 100 11.86 5.02 13.73
CA THR A 100 13.13 4.47 13.22
C THR A 100 12.91 3.12 12.54
N ASP A 101 13.83 2.75 11.63
CA ASP A 101 13.74 1.50 10.85
C ASP A 101 13.70 0.26 11.77
N GLU A 102 14.52 0.24 12.82
CA GLU A 102 14.52 -0.84 13.82
C GLU A 102 13.17 -0.97 14.53
N LYS A 103 12.61 0.15 14.99
CA LYS A 103 11.32 0.16 15.69
C LYS A 103 10.19 -0.26 14.75
N ARG A 104 10.19 0.22 13.51
CA ARG A 104 9.21 -0.18 12.47
C ARG A 104 9.30 -1.67 12.14
N ALA A 105 10.51 -2.21 11.97
CA ALA A 105 10.74 -3.63 11.75
C ALA A 105 10.24 -4.46 12.95
N LYS A 106 10.58 -4.08 14.17
CA LYS A 106 10.14 -4.77 15.40
C LYS A 106 8.63 -4.77 15.54
N THR A 107 7.96 -3.62 15.35
CA THR A 107 6.49 -3.53 15.39
C THR A 107 5.86 -4.42 14.33
N LEU A 108 6.41 -4.44 13.11
CA LEU A 108 5.92 -5.29 12.02
C LEU A 108 6.09 -6.78 12.33
N ILE A 109 7.26 -7.21 12.81
CA ILE A 109 7.50 -8.61 13.21
C ILE A 109 6.54 -9.03 14.34
N ASN A 110 6.36 -8.16 15.35
CA ASN A 110 5.45 -8.43 16.46
C ASN A 110 4.00 -8.60 15.98
N ALA A 111 3.54 -7.77 15.05
CA ALA A 111 2.19 -7.88 14.49
C ALA A 111 2.02 -9.13 13.63
N LEU A 112 3.03 -9.47 12.81
CA LEU A 112 2.99 -10.66 11.94
C LEU A 112 3.15 -11.98 12.71
N SER A 113 3.77 -11.95 13.88
CA SER A 113 4.00 -13.15 14.71
C SER A 113 2.94 -13.35 15.80
N ASP A 114 2.04 -12.38 16.01
CA ASP A 114 0.97 -12.49 17.01
C ASP A 114 -0.17 -13.37 16.47
N ARG A 115 -0.44 -14.49 17.17
CA ARG A 115 -1.45 -15.47 16.78
C ARG A 115 -2.89 -14.94 16.86
N ASN A 116 -3.11 -13.81 17.53
CA ASN A 116 -4.43 -13.17 17.62
C ASN A 116 -4.72 -12.24 16.42
N VAL A 117 -3.70 -11.94 15.60
CA VAL A 117 -3.83 -11.04 14.46
C VAL A 117 -4.28 -11.81 13.23
N HIS A 118 -5.58 -11.76 12.95
CA HIS A 118 -6.16 -12.32 11.72
C HIS A 118 -6.27 -11.31 10.58
N TYR A 119 -6.53 -10.05 10.92
CA TYR A 119 -6.64 -8.94 9.97
C TYR A 119 -5.68 -7.83 10.39
N LEU A 120 -4.69 -7.54 9.55
CA LEU A 120 -3.71 -6.48 9.76
C LEU A 120 -3.87 -5.41 8.67
N TRP A 121 -4.10 -4.17 9.08
CA TRP A 121 -4.38 -3.04 8.18
C TRP A 121 -3.30 -1.97 8.29
N PHE A 122 -2.66 -1.63 7.18
CA PHE A 122 -1.66 -0.59 7.11
C PHE A 122 -2.32 0.77 6.96
N VAL A 123 -2.17 1.65 7.95
CA VAL A 123 -2.82 2.97 7.98
C VAL A 123 -2.34 3.87 6.84
N ARG A 124 -1.04 3.83 6.52
CA ARG A 124 -0.45 4.63 5.44
C ARG A 124 0.74 3.93 4.80
N GLY A 125 0.78 3.97 3.47
CA GLY A 125 1.94 3.57 2.65
C GLY A 125 2.99 4.67 2.53
N GLY A 126 3.78 4.64 1.46
CA GLY A 126 4.88 5.58 1.20
C GLY A 126 6.18 4.84 0.86
N SER A 127 7.33 5.47 1.09
CA SER A 127 8.65 4.89 0.77
C SER A 127 9.30 4.12 1.92
N GLY A 128 8.88 4.33 3.17
CA GLY A 128 9.60 3.82 4.34
C GLY A 128 9.57 2.30 4.51
N ALA A 129 8.50 1.62 4.07
CA ALA A 129 8.34 0.17 4.26
C ALA A 129 9.44 -0.65 3.55
N LEU A 130 9.95 -0.18 2.41
CA LEU A 130 11.01 -0.87 1.67
C LEU A 130 12.34 -0.86 2.41
N ASN A 131 12.62 0.16 3.24
CA ASN A 131 13.84 0.21 4.05
C ASN A 131 13.91 -0.89 5.10
N LEU A 132 12.79 -1.57 5.35
CA LEU A 132 12.76 -2.71 6.26
C LEU A 132 13.34 -3.97 5.61
N TYR A 133 13.70 -3.94 4.31
CA TYR A 133 14.37 -5.03 3.61
C TYR A 133 15.85 -4.71 3.31
N PRO A 134 16.79 -5.65 3.52
CA PRO A 134 16.63 -6.93 4.22
C PRO A 134 16.56 -6.70 5.73
N CYS A 135 15.53 -7.25 6.36
CA CYS A 135 15.28 -7.10 7.80
C CYS A 135 16.27 -7.97 8.60
N PRO A 136 17.23 -7.39 9.36
CA PRO A 136 18.22 -8.19 10.12
C PRO A 136 17.59 -8.96 11.29
N ALA A 137 16.43 -8.49 11.77
CA ALA A 137 15.63 -9.15 12.80
C ALA A 137 14.72 -10.26 12.22
N CYS A 138 14.51 -10.26 10.91
CA CYS A 138 13.81 -11.31 10.18
C CYS A 138 14.84 -12.36 9.75
N LYS A 139 15.65 -12.84 10.70
CA LYS A 139 16.37 -14.09 10.48
C LYS A 139 15.32 -15.17 10.43
N PRO A 140 15.27 -15.99 9.37
CA PRO A 140 14.33 -17.08 9.33
C PRO A 140 14.56 -17.95 10.56
N ALA A 141 13.49 -18.27 11.28
CA ALA A 141 13.49 -19.48 12.07
C ALA A 141 13.84 -20.59 11.07
N THR A 142 15.07 -21.10 11.18
CA THR A 142 15.72 -22.05 10.24
C THR A 142 16.03 -21.51 8.83
N TYR A 143 17.33 -21.27 8.58
CA TYR A 143 18.06 -21.52 7.33
C TYR A 143 17.25 -21.48 6.01
N PHE A 144 17.34 -20.36 5.28
CA PHE A 144 17.42 -20.40 3.82
C PHE A 144 18.73 -19.71 3.43
N SER A 145 19.81 -20.49 3.51
CA SER A 145 21.09 -20.16 2.89
C SER A 145 20.87 -20.25 1.37
N LEU A 146 20.65 -19.12 0.72
CA LEU A 146 20.95 -19.03 -0.71
C LEU A 146 22.46 -18.86 -0.82
N ASN A 147 23.09 -19.97 -1.20
CA ASN A 147 24.47 -20.05 -1.66
C ASN A 147 24.79 -18.89 -2.61
N ALA A 148 25.53 -17.90 -2.12
CA ALA A 148 26.46 -17.15 -2.96
C ALA A 148 27.80 -17.89 -2.84
N GLU A 149 27.95 -18.95 -3.63
CA GLU A 149 29.23 -19.62 -3.83
C GLU A 149 30.28 -18.60 -4.25
N ASN A 150 31.38 -18.59 -3.50
CA ASN A 150 32.59 -17.84 -3.77
C ASN A 150 33.34 -18.52 -4.93
N PRO A 151 33.53 -17.89 -6.11
CA PRO A 151 34.13 -18.56 -7.26
C PRO A 151 35.68 -18.58 -7.24
N HIS A 152 36.34 -18.19 -6.14
CA HIS A 152 37.81 -18.18 -6.08
C HIS A 152 38.36 -18.89 -4.85
N ARG A 153 38.40 -20.23 -4.91
CA ARG A 153 39.34 -21.00 -4.09
C ARG A 153 39.65 -22.39 -4.69
N LEU A 154 40.41 -22.38 -5.79
CA LEU A 154 41.28 -23.48 -6.19
C LEU A 154 42.57 -22.86 -6.77
N GLN A 155 43.54 -22.66 -5.89
CA GLN A 155 44.98 -22.81 -6.14
C GLN A 155 45.58 -23.44 -4.89
#